data_AF-E5L9K3-F1
#
_entry.id   AF-E5L9K3-F1
#
_cell.length_a   1.000
_cell.length_b   1.000
_cell.length_c   1.000
_cell.angle_alpha   90.00
_cell.angle_beta   90.00
_cell.angle_gamma   90.00
#
_symmetry.space_group_name_H-M   'P 1'
#
loop_
_entity.id
_entity.type
_entity.pdbx_description
1 polymer ?
#
loop_
_entity_poly.entity_id
_entity_poly.type
_entity_poly.pdbx_seq_one_letter_code
_entity_poly.pdbx_strand_id
1 'polypeptide(L)'
;RKAVAEGRGDNMSIFLHEIPQLFYKGIVKPDVAIVHVSPPDCHGFCSLGTSVDCVRAASNHSKMIIAQVNKQMPRTFGDACIHSSQFDFAVEVDSPLPQHGGKPPSEVENKIGKLIADNLICNGATLQMGIGNIPDAVLNACHNHKDLGIHSEMFANGVVELVQKGCVNNSKKKMHQGRIVGSFLIGNQALYDFVNDNPFIEMYGIDYVNNTSIIKQQPSMTAINSAIEVDLTGQVCADSIGTRFFSGFGGQVDFIRGAAEGIDG
;
A
#
# COMPACT_ATOMS: atom_id res chain seq x y z
N ARG A 1 5.21 18.04 -6.89
CA ARG A 1 5.67 18.10 -8.30
C ARG A 1 5.89 19.53 -8.80
N LYS A 2 4.85 20.34 -9.03
CA LYS A 2 5.01 21.74 -9.50
C LYS A 2 5.93 22.57 -8.59
N ALA A 3 5.72 22.53 -7.27
CA ALA A 3 6.59 23.24 -6.32
C ALA A 3 8.06 22.80 -6.39
N VAL A 4 8.34 21.50 -6.55
CA VAL A 4 9.70 20.97 -6.72
C VAL A 4 10.31 21.44 -8.03
N ALA A 5 9.57 21.37 -9.14
CA ALA A 5 10.03 21.83 -10.45
C ALA A 5 10.31 23.35 -10.47
N GLU A 6 9.62 24.13 -9.64
CA GLU A 6 9.81 25.57 -9.48
C GLU A 6 10.88 25.92 -8.42
N GLY A 7 11.52 24.94 -7.78
CA GLY A 7 12.53 25.17 -6.73
C GLY A 7 11.96 25.71 -5.42
N ARG A 8 10.65 25.59 -5.20
CA ARG A 8 9.94 26.03 -3.97
C ARG A 8 9.74 24.90 -2.96
N GLY A 9 10.16 23.68 -3.29
CA GLY A 9 10.07 22.53 -2.41
C GLY A 9 11.13 21.50 -2.76
N ASP A 10 11.55 20.73 -1.76
CA ASP A 10 12.60 19.74 -1.90
C ASP A 10 12.02 18.34 -2.18
N ASN A 11 12.82 17.51 -2.83
CA ASN A 11 12.56 16.08 -3.00
C ASN A 11 13.70 15.30 -2.35
N MET A 12 13.36 14.44 -1.39
CA MET A 12 14.32 13.54 -0.75
C MET A 12 14.13 12.13 -1.30
N SER A 13 15.13 11.65 -2.04
CA SER A 13 15.15 10.28 -2.56
C SER A 13 15.50 9.30 -1.44
N ILE A 14 14.56 8.41 -1.10
CA ILE A 14 14.71 7.39 -0.06
C ILE A 14 13.79 6.21 -0.35
N PHE A 15 14.23 4.98 -0.05
CA PHE A 15 13.38 3.80 -0.15
C PHE A 15 12.23 3.89 0.83
N LEU A 16 11.04 3.47 0.41
CA LEU A 16 9.84 3.67 1.21
C LEU A 16 9.94 2.94 2.56
N HIS A 17 10.51 1.73 2.57
CA HIS A 17 10.78 0.96 3.80
C HIS A 17 11.81 1.61 4.74
N GLU A 18 12.64 2.55 4.24
CA GLU A 18 13.64 3.25 5.04
C GLU A 18 13.10 4.54 5.67
N ILE A 19 11.95 5.07 5.22
CA ILE A 19 11.37 6.29 5.79
C ILE A 19 11.16 6.17 7.31
N PRO A 20 10.61 5.06 7.85
CA PRO A 20 10.51 4.88 9.30
C PRO A 20 11.84 5.01 10.05
N GLN A 21 12.97 4.62 9.42
CA GLN A 21 14.30 4.69 10.03
C GLN A 21 14.75 6.14 10.28
N LEU A 22 14.26 7.10 9.49
CA LEU A 22 14.53 8.52 9.73
C LEU A 22 14.03 8.97 11.09
N PHE A 23 12.87 8.45 11.52
CA PHE A 23 12.25 8.74 12.81
C PHE A 23 12.93 7.96 13.94
N TYR A 24 13.12 6.64 13.76
CA TYR A 24 13.75 5.78 14.78
C TYR A 24 15.17 6.22 15.14
N LYS A 25 15.94 6.68 14.16
CA LYS A 25 17.31 7.18 14.35
C LYS A 25 17.34 8.65 14.78
N GLY A 26 16.20 9.32 14.84
CA GLY A 26 16.10 10.75 15.16
C GLY A 26 16.79 11.65 14.14
N ILE A 27 16.90 11.22 12.87
CA ILE A 27 17.38 12.06 11.76
C ILE A 27 16.33 13.13 11.45
N VAL A 28 15.07 12.71 11.42
CA VAL A 28 13.90 13.59 11.34
C VAL A 28 13.16 13.50 12.66
N LYS A 29 12.90 14.64 13.29
CA LYS A 29 12.19 14.75 14.57
C LYS A 29 11.01 15.70 14.40
N PRO A 30 9.84 15.21 13.97
CA PRO A 30 8.68 16.07 13.79
C PRO A 30 8.26 16.67 15.14
N ASP A 31 7.91 17.96 15.15
CA ASP A 31 7.29 18.55 16.34
C ASP A 31 5.83 18.12 16.47
N VAL A 32 5.12 17.98 15.34
CA VAL A 32 3.69 17.66 15.29
C VAL A 32 3.42 16.61 14.20
N ALA A 33 2.66 15.57 14.55
CA ALA A 33 2.01 14.67 13.61
C ALA A 33 0.51 15.00 13.54
N ILE A 34 -0.02 15.16 12.34
CA ILE A 34 -1.47 15.28 12.10
C ILE A 34 -1.93 13.97 11.48
N VAL A 35 -2.81 13.26 12.16
CA VAL A 35 -3.30 11.93 11.76
C VAL A 35 -4.81 11.95 11.53
N HIS A 36 -5.29 11.13 10.59
CA HIS A 36 -6.71 10.96 10.30
C HIS A 36 -7.12 9.57 10.77
N VAL A 37 -8.04 9.48 11.73
CA VAL A 37 -8.35 8.23 12.44
C VAL A 37 -9.84 7.94 12.50
N SER A 38 -10.19 6.67 12.71
CA SER A 38 -11.56 6.27 13.06
C SER A 38 -11.94 6.77 14.47
N PRO A 39 -13.24 6.82 14.82
CA PRO A 39 -13.66 6.99 16.19
C PRO A 39 -13.08 5.90 17.11
N PRO A 40 -12.89 6.19 18.41
CA PRO A 40 -12.45 5.19 19.36
C PRO A 40 -13.52 4.11 19.55
N ASP A 41 -13.10 2.87 19.70
CA ASP A 41 -13.95 1.77 20.13
C ASP A 41 -14.24 1.81 21.65
N CYS A 42 -14.94 0.81 22.17
CA CYS A 42 -15.27 0.70 23.60
C CYS A 42 -14.05 0.56 24.52
N HIS A 43 -12.86 0.30 23.97
CA HIS A 43 -11.60 0.20 24.68
C HIS A 43 -10.71 1.43 24.47
N GLY A 44 -11.22 2.49 23.82
CA GLY A 44 -10.49 3.73 23.57
C GLY A 44 -9.51 3.66 22.40
N PHE A 45 -9.54 2.59 21.58
CA PHE A 45 -8.68 2.45 20.41
C PHE A 45 -9.34 3.02 19.15
N CYS A 46 -8.63 3.96 18.52
CA CYS A 46 -8.86 4.40 17.16
C CYS A 46 -8.03 3.55 16.18
N SER A 47 -8.31 3.70 14.88
CA SER A 47 -7.50 3.13 13.80
C SER A 47 -6.98 4.23 12.89
N LEU A 48 -5.71 4.14 12.46
CA LEU A 48 -5.11 4.95 11.38
C LEU A 48 -5.77 4.68 10.01
N GLY A 49 -6.60 3.63 9.91
CA GLY A 49 -7.47 3.34 8.79
C GLY A 49 -6.73 3.08 7.49
N THR A 50 -6.79 4.02 6.55
CA THR A 50 -6.28 3.81 5.19
C THR A 50 -4.76 3.90 5.06
N SER A 51 -4.05 4.42 6.07
CA SER A 51 -2.63 4.74 5.97
C SER A 51 -1.90 4.47 7.28
N VAL A 52 -1.10 3.39 7.32
CA VAL A 52 -0.23 3.07 8.46
C VAL A 52 1.20 3.47 8.13
N ASP A 53 1.71 2.96 7.01
CA ASP A 53 2.95 3.37 6.33
C ASP A 53 4.07 3.90 7.25
N CYS A 54 4.57 5.11 6.98
CA CYS A 54 5.46 5.82 7.87
C CYS A 54 4.71 6.66 8.90
N VAL A 55 3.40 6.89 8.76
CA VAL A 55 2.55 7.63 9.71
C VAL A 55 2.68 7.03 11.11
N ARG A 56 2.73 5.70 11.23
CA ARG A 56 2.93 5.02 12.52
C ARG A 56 4.25 5.44 13.19
N ALA A 57 5.34 5.38 12.45
CA ALA A 57 6.66 5.76 12.95
C ALA A 57 6.75 7.26 13.27
N ALA A 58 6.25 8.11 12.37
CA ALA A 58 6.23 9.56 12.54
C ALA A 58 5.43 9.98 13.78
N SER A 59 4.25 9.39 13.99
CA SER A 59 3.38 9.69 15.13
C SER A 59 4.08 9.36 16.46
N ASN A 60 4.69 8.17 16.55
CA ASN A 60 5.39 7.72 17.76
C ASN A 60 6.63 8.57 18.12
N HIS A 61 7.17 9.32 17.17
CA HIS A 61 8.38 10.15 17.35
C HIS A 61 8.08 11.65 17.32
N SER A 62 6.80 12.03 17.21
CA SER A 62 6.37 13.42 17.26
C SER A 62 6.21 13.87 18.71
N LYS A 63 6.50 15.14 18.98
CA LYS A 63 6.25 15.72 20.32
C LYS A 63 4.77 15.89 20.62
N MET A 64 3.97 16.04 19.57
CA MET A 64 2.53 16.24 19.64
C MET A 64 1.81 15.47 18.53
N ILE A 65 0.67 14.87 18.85
CA ILE A 65 -0.23 14.22 17.90
C ILE A 65 -1.59 14.93 17.91
N ILE A 66 -1.98 15.45 16.75
CA ILE A 66 -3.31 16.02 16.50
C ILE A 66 -4.11 15.04 15.66
N ALA A 67 -5.19 14.50 16.22
CA ALA A 67 -6.06 13.55 15.55
C ALA A 67 -7.27 14.25 14.92
N GLN A 68 -7.45 14.09 13.62
CA GLN A 68 -8.72 14.31 12.95
C GLN A 68 -9.53 13.01 13.05
N VAL A 69 -10.55 13.00 13.90
CA VAL A 69 -11.40 11.81 14.17
C VAL A 69 -12.57 11.84 13.20
N ASN A 70 -12.66 10.87 12.30
CA ASN A 70 -13.68 10.83 11.26
C ASN A 70 -14.45 9.52 11.28
N LYS A 71 -15.76 9.59 11.45
CA LYS A 71 -16.65 8.43 11.40
C LYS A 71 -16.65 7.69 10.05
N GLN A 72 -16.17 8.34 8.99
CA GLN A 72 -16.01 7.76 7.65
C GLN A 72 -14.63 7.12 7.43
N MET A 73 -13.70 7.22 8.40
CA MET A 73 -12.42 6.50 8.35
C MET A 73 -12.64 5.03 8.75
N PRO A 74 -12.32 4.06 7.87
CA PRO A 74 -12.52 2.65 8.19
C PRO A 74 -11.59 2.20 9.33
N ARG A 75 -12.10 1.30 10.17
CA ARG A 75 -11.31 0.65 11.23
C ARG A 75 -10.57 -0.56 10.66
N THR A 76 -9.32 -0.37 10.26
CA THR A 76 -8.41 -1.46 9.85
C THR A 76 -7.62 -2.00 11.06
N PHE A 77 -7.17 -3.25 10.97
CA PHE A 77 -6.40 -3.94 12.02
C PHE A 77 -4.88 -3.93 11.73
N GLY A 78 -4.09 -4.53 12.62
CA GLY A 78 -2.63 -4.53 12.57
C GLY A 78 -2.04 -3.36 13.37
N ASP A 79 -0.97 -2.75 12.85
CA ASP A 79 -0.31 -1.58 13.47
C ASP A 79 -1.14 -0.30 13.33
N ALA A 80 -2.29 -0.37 12.65
CA ALA A 80 -3.23 0.74 12.55
C ALA A 80 -3.83 1.15 13.90
N CYS A 81 -3.90 0.23 14.87
CA CYS A 81 -4.50 0.49 16.18
C CYS A 81 -3.69 1.53 16.99
N ILE A 82 -4.34 2.60 17.41
CA ILE A 82 -3.75 3.68 18.23
C ILE A 82 -4.74 4.08 19.33
N HIS A 83 -4.27 4.11 20.59
CA HIS A 83 -5.13 4.46 21.71
C HIS A 83 -5.31 5.98 21.79
N SER A 84 -6.53 6.42 22.06
CA SER A 84 -6.90 7.84 22.13
C SER A 84 -6.09 8.66 23.15
N SER A 85 -5.55 8.02 24.19
CA SER A 85 -4.65 8.67 25.16
C SER A 85 -3.30 9.10 24.56
N GLN A 86 -2.97 8.69 23.33
CA GLN A 86 -1.76 9.14 22.64
C GLN A 86 -1.96 10.50 21.95
N PHE A 87 -3.19 10.99 21.85
CA PHE A 87 -3.49 12.25 21.18
C PHE A 87 -3.43 13.42 22.17
N ASP A 88 -2.74 14.49 21.79
CA ASP A 88 -2.76 15.76 22.52
C ASP A 88 -4.04 16.54 22.22
N PHE A 89 -4.50 16.47 20.97
CA PHE A 89 -5.74 17.10 20.52
C PHE A 89 -6.50 16.16 19.59
N ALA A 90 -7.83 16.20 19.67
CA ALA A 90 -8.72 15.48 18.76
C ALA A 90 -9.80 16.44 18.22
N VAL A 91 -10.02 16.40 16.91
CA VAL A 91 -11.02 17.21 16.20
C VAL A 91 -11.94 16.26 15.45
N GLU A 92 -13.21 16.25 15.82
CA GLU A 92 -14.21 15.45 15.12
C GLU A 92 -14.58 16.07 13.78
N VAL A 93 -14.64 15.22 12.75
CA VAL A 93 -15.13 15.59 11.42
C VAL A 93 -16.04 14.50 10.88
N ASP A 94 -16.87 14.89 9.92
CA ASP A 94 -17.71 13.97 9.16
C ASP A 94 -17.59 14.34 7.69
N SER A 95 -16.58 13.79 7.03
CA SER A 95 -16.26 14.13 5.65
C SER A 95 -15.85 12.90 4.85
N PRO A 96 -16.25 12.82 3.58
CA PRO A 96 -15.87 11.70 2.74
C PRO A 96 -14.36 11.64 2.58
N LEU A 97 -13.82 10.43 2.62
CA LEU A 97 -12.43 10.19 2.29
C LEU A 97 -12.18 10.49 0.82
N PRO A 98 -10.97 10.94 0.44
CA PRO A 98 -10.58 11.08 -0.95
C PRO A 98 -10.84 9.78 -1.70
N GLN A 99 -11.56 9.84 -2.80
CA GLN A 99 -11.83 8.67 -3.62
C GLN A 99 -10.88 8.62 -4.81
N HIS A 100 -10.38 7.42 -5.09
CA HIS A 100 -9.63 7.12 -6.29
C HIS A 100 -10.42 6.11 -7.11
N GLY A 101 -10.75 6.48 -8.34
CA GLY A 101 -11.45 5.63 -9.30
C GLY A 101 -10.92 5.94 -10.69
N GLY A 102 -10.35 4.93 -11.34
CA GLY A 102 -9.77 5.05 -12.67
C GLY A 102 -10.83 5.06 -13.77
N LYS A 103 -10.40 5.45 -14.97
CA LYS A 103 -11.12 5.08 -16.19
C LYS A 103 -10.93 3.58 -16.42
N PRO A 104 -11.84 2.90 -17.11
CA PRO A 104 -11.61 1.52 -17.52
C PRO A 104 -10.27 1.38 -18.26
N PRO A 105 -9.54 0.27 -18.08
CA PRO A 105 -8.32 0.02 -18.83
C PRO A 105 -8.59 0.04 -20.34
N SER A 106 -7.69 0.66 -21.09
CA SER A 106 -7.64 0.66 -22.55
C SER A 106 -7.38 -0.75 -23.10
N GLU A 107 -7.53 -0.92 -24.42
CA GLU A 107 -7.24 -2.21 -25.07
C GLU A 107 -5.79 -2.66 -24.87
N VAL A 108 -4.84 -1.71 -24.91
CA VAL A 108 -3.42 -1.98 -24.64
C VAL A 108 -3.21 -2.43 -23.21
N GLU A 109 -3.81 -1.75 -22.23
CA GLU A 109 -3.69 -2.08 -20.82
C GLU A 109 -4.34 -3.44 -20.51
N ASN A 110 -5.50 -3.75 -21.11
CA ASN A 110 -6.13 -5.07 -21.01
C ASN A 110 -5.25 -6.18 -21.61
N LYS A 111 -4.60 -5.91 -22.75
CA LYS A 111 -3.67 -6.86 -23.36
C LYS A 111 -2.44 -7.11 -22.46
N ILE A 112 -1.88 -6.05 -21.86
CA ILE A 112 -0.79 -6.17 -20.87
C ILE A 112 -1.26 -7.00 -19.68
N GLY A 113 -2.43 -6.68 -19.11
CA GLY A 113 -3.00 -7.38 -17.97
C GLY A 113 -3.18 -8.87 -18.22
N LYS A 114 -3.72 -9.22 -19.39
CA LYS A 114 -3.88 -10.62 -19.81
C LYS A 114 -2.55 -11.34 -20.00
N LEU A 115 -1.55 -10.69 -20.61
CA LEU A 115 -0.23 -11.30 -20.79
C LEU A 115 0.44 -11.59 -19.44
N ILE A 116 0.33 -10.69 -18.48
CA ILE A 116 0.88 -10.88 -17.14
C ILE A 116 0.13 -12.02 -16.42
N ALA A 117 -1.21 -11.96 -16.39
CA ALA A 117 -2.01 -12.97 -15.71
C ALA A 117 -1.84 -14.37 -16.30
N ASP A 118 -1.91 -14.52 -17.63
CA ASP A 118 -1.89 -15.84 -18.28
C ASP A 118 -0.50 -16.50 -18.26
N ASN A 119 0.58 -15.71 -18.27
CA ASN A 119 1.93 -16.24 -18.46
C ASN A 119 2.83 -16.16 -17.22
N LEU A 120 2.55 -15.25 -16.28
CA LEU A 120 3.47 -14.95 -15.16
C LEU A 120 2.86 -15.19 -13.78
N ILE A 121 1.53 -15.23 -13.65
CA ILE A 121 0.86 -15.48 -12.37
C ILE A 121 0.51 -16.97 -12.27
N CYS A 122 0.92 -17.60 -11.17
CA CYS A 122 0.54 -18.97 -10.87
C CYS A 122 -0.53 -19.05 -9.77
N ASN A 123 -1.30 -20.14 -9.73
CA ASN A 123 -2.17 -20.42 -8.59
C ASN A 123 -1.35 -20.52 -7.31
N GLY A 124 -1.86 -19.98 -6.21
CA GLY A 124 -1.13 -19.91 -4.93
C GLY A 124 -0.12 -18.76 -4.82
N ALA A 125 0.07 -17.94 -5.87
CA ALA A 125 0.97 -16.79 -5.84
C ALA A 125 0.52 -15.72 -4.85
N THR A 126 1.49 -14.99 -4.30
CA THR A 126 1.25 -13.79 -3.50
C THR A 126 1.50 -12.56 -4.34
N LEU A 127 0.50 -11.71 -4.51
CA LEU A 127 0.57 -10.56 -5.40
C LEU A 127 0.92 -9.28 -4.63
N GLN A 128 1.85 -8.51 -5.21
CA GLN A 128 2.00 -7.09 -4.96
C GLN A 128 1.70 -6.31 -6.24
N MET A 129 0.94 -5.23 -6.10
CA MET A 129 0.70 -4.29 -7.19
C MET A 129 0.32 -2.91 -6.69
N GLY A 130 0.55 -1.90 -7.53
CA GLY A 130 0.13 -0.52 -7.28
C GLY A 130 -1.31 -0.23 -7.71
N ILE A 131 -1.59 1.06 -7.90
CA ILE A 131 -2.86 1.57 -8.45
C ILE A 131 -2.73 1.91 -9.94
N GLY A 132 -3.89 1.93 -10.60
CA GLY A 132 -4.05 2.40 -11.97
C GLY A 132 -4.51 1.31 -12.93
N ASN A 133 -4.71 1.70 -14.18
CA ASN A 133 -5.35 0.87 -15.19
C ASN A 133 -4.61 -0.45 -15.47
N ILE A 134 -3.27 -0.48 -15.41
CA ILE A 134 -2.50 -1.71 -15.65
C ILE A 134 -2.71 -2.71 -14.50
N PRO A 135 -2.47 -2.37 -13.21
CA PRO A 135 -2.84 -3.23 -12.09
C PRO A 135 -4.31 -3.70 -12.13
N ASP A 136 -5.25 -2.80 -12.42
CA ASP A 136 -6.67 -3.15 -12.54
C ASP A 136 -6.92 -4.16 -13.67
N ALA A 137 -6.27 -3.99 -14.82
CA ALA A 137 -6.34 -4.94 -15.93
C ALA A 137 -5.76 -6.32 -15.59
N VAL A 138 -4.66 -6.36 -14.84
CA VAL A 138 -4.07 -7.62 -14.35
C VAL A 138 -5.05 -8.33 -13.41
N LEU A 139 -5.60 -7.61 -12.41
CA LEU A 139 -6.56 -8.16 -11.47
C LEU A 139 -7.80 -8.70 -12.20
N ASN A 140 -8.33 -7.96 -13.17
CA ASN A 140 -9.47 -8.40 -13.98
C ASN A 140 -9.17 -9.67 -14.81
N ALA A 141 -7.92 -9.86 -15.21
CA ALA A 141 -7.49 -11.08 -15.90
C ALA A 141 -7.26 -12.27 -14.93
N CYS A 142 -7.16 -12.01 -13.62
CA CYS A 142 -6.90 -13.05 -12.62
C CYS A 142 -8.13 -13.86 -12.19
N HIS A 143 -9.32 -13.64 -12.77
CA HIS A 143 -10.57 -14.29 -12.34
C HIS A 143 -10.60 -15.83 -12.39
N ASN A 144 -9.68 -16.46 -13.14
CA ASN A 144 -9.58 -17.92 -13.21
C ASN A 144 -8.49 -18.51 -12.29
N HIS A 145 -7.72 -17.65 -11.63
CA HIS A 145 -6.69 -18.06 -10.68
C HIS A 145 -7.31 -18.45 -9.34
N LYS A 146 -6.61 -19.33 -8.62
CA LYS A 146 -7.04 -19.92 -7.35
C LYS A 146 -5.98 -19.73 -6.29
N ASP A 147 -6.47 -19.61 -5.06
CA ASP A 147 -5.66 -19.55 -3.85
C ASP A 147 -4.62 -18.42 -3.81
N LEU A 148 -4.91 -17.31 -4.49
CA LEU A 148 -4.04 -16.14 -4.51
C LEU A 148 -3.94 -15.52 -3.10
N GLY A 149 -2.76 -14.99 -2.80
CA GLY A 149 -2.48 -14.17 -1.63
C GLY A 149 -2.20 -12.71 -2.00
N ILE A 150 -2.31 -11.83 -1.01
CA ILE A 150 -1.97 -10.41 -1.13
C ILE A 150 -1.00 -10.04 0.00
N HIS A 151 0.16 -9.55 -0.39
CA HIS A 151 1.13 -8.85 0.46
C HIS A 151 1.69 -7.72 -0.38
N SER A 152 1.16 -6.52 -0.19
CA SER A 152 1.39 -5.40 -1.10
C SER A 152 1.66 -4.13 -0.31
N GLU A 153 2.51 -3.24 -0.84
CA GLU A 153 2.67 -1.88 -0.32
C GLU A 153 1.29 -1.21 -0.14
N MET A 154 0.50 -1.28 -1.21
CA MET A 154 -0.85 -0.77 -1.27
C MET A 154 -1.79 -1.68 -2.05
N PHE A 155 -3.09 -1.54 -1.83
CA PHE A 155 -4.10 -2.19 -2.67
C PHE A 155 -5.32 -1.30 -2.89
N ALA A 156 -6.08 -1.64 -3.93
CA ALA A 156 -7.24 -0.90 -4.39
C ALA A 156 -8.42 -1.83 -4.72
N ASN A 157 -9.42 -1.29 -5.41
CA ASN A 157 -10.69 -1.93 -5.68
C ASN A 157 -10.62 -3.33 -6.32
N GLY A 158 -9.69 -3.58 -7.24
CA GLY A 158 -9.64 -4.87 -7.94
C GLY A 158 -9.39 -6.07 -7.02
N VAL A 159 -8.74 -5.86 -5.87
CA VAL A 159 -8.54 -6.93 -4.88
C VAL A 159 -9.87 -7.37 -4.27
N VAL A 160 -10.79 -6.43 -4.03
CA VAL A 160 -12.13 -6.72 -3.47
C VAL A 160 -12.90 -7.67 -4.39
N GLU A 161 -12.86 -7.43 -5.70
CA GLU A 161 -13.54 -8.28 -6.69
C GLU A 161 -12.95 -9.70 -6.71
N LEU A 162 -11.62 -9.84 -6.66
CA LEU A 162 -10.97 -11.15 -6.60
C LEU A 162 -11.29 -11.93 -5.31
N VAL A 163 -11.46 -11.23 -4.19
CA VAL A 163 -11.90 -11.85 -2.93
C VAL A 163 -13.34 -12.36 -3.07
N GLN A 164 -14.24 -11.53 -3.59
CA GLN A 164 -15.65 -11.90 -3.78
C GLN A 164 -15.82 -13.10 -4.72
N LYS A 165 -14.95 -13.24 -5.73
CA LYS A 165 -14.92 -14.39 -6.65
C LYS A 165 -14.21 -15.62 -6.08
N GLY A 166 -13.61 -15.52 -4.90
CA GLY A 166 -12.87 -16.62 -4.26
C GLY A 166 -11.48 -16.88 -4.86
N CYS A 167 -11.00 -16.00 -5.75
CA CYS A 167 -9.65 -16.10 -6.32
C CYS A 167 -8.59 -15.81 -5.27
N VAL A 168 -8.82 -14.78 -4.43
CA VAL A 168 -7.95 -14.39 -3.31
C VAL A 168 -8.51 -14.92 -2.01
N ASN A 169 -7.72 -15.77 -1.33
CA ASN A 169 -8.07 -16.30 -0.02
C ASN A 169 -6.89 -16.33 0.97
N ASN A 170 -5.67 -15.99 0.51
CA ASN A 170 -4.45 -15.95 1.34
C ASN A 170 -4.10 -17.30 2.00
N SER A 171 -4.67 -18.41 1.56
CA SER A 171 -4.53 -19.73 2.21
C SER A 171 -3.15 -20.36 2.02
N LYS A 172 -2.40 -19.97 0.98
CA LYS A 172 -1.06 -20.48 0.68
C LYS A 172 0.06 -19.66 1.32
N LYS A 173 -0.22 -18.43 1.76
CA LYS A 173 0.77 -17.57 2.40
C LYS A 173 1.36 -18.25 3.64
N LYS A 174 2.69 -18.14 3.79
CA LYS A 174 3.42 -18.71 4.95
C LYS A 174 3.32 -17.81 6.19
N MET A 175 3.24 -16.50 5.97
CA MET A 175 3.03 -15.50 7.01
C MET A 175 1.70 -14.79 6.77
N HIS A 176 1.00 -14.42 7.83
CA HIS A 176 -0.32 -13.77 7.74
C HIS A 176 -1.29 -14.61 6.89
N GLN A 177 -1.31 -15.92 7.16
CA GLN A 177 -2.16 -16.87 6.42
C GLN A 177 -3.63 -16.50 6.62
N GLY A 178 -4.38 -16.47 5.52
CA GLY A 178 -5.80 -16.06 5.55
C GLY A 178 -6.01 -14.55 5.73
N ARG A 179 -4.97 -13.73 5.59
CA ARG A 179 -5.03 -12.26 5.73
C ARG A 179 -4.45 -11.55 4.52
N ILE A 180 -5.13 -10.50 4.04
CA ILE A 180 -4.57 -9.50 3.15
C ILE A 180 -3.66 -8.59 3.98
N VAL A 181 -2.43 -8.42 3.53
CA VAL A 181 -1.44 -7.54 4.18
C VAL A 181 -1.18 -6.32 3.30
N GLY A 182 -1.34 -5.14 3.89
CA GLY A 182 -1.10 -3.84 3.24
C GLY A 182 -0.36 -2.87 4.15
N SER A 183 0.11 -1.74 3.61
CA SER A 183 0.62 -0.62 4.43
C SER A 183 -0.23 0.65 4.30
N PHE A 184 -0.81 0.87 3.12
CA PHE A 184 -1.85 1.85 2.89
C PHE A 184 -2.82 1.39 1.78
N LEU A 185 -3.95 2.07 1.61
CA LEU A 185 -4.93 1.75 0.57
C LEU A 185 -5.61 3.02 0.06
N ILE A 186 -6.08 2.97 -1.17
CA ILE A 186 -6.85 4.05 -1.78
C ILE A 186 -7.81 3.47 -2.82
N GLY A 187 -9.03 3.98 -2.85
CA GLY A 187 -10.05 3.49 -3.76
C GLY A 187 -11.34 4.27 -3.63
N ASN A 188 -12.46 3.63 -3.97
CA ASN A 188 -13.79 4.19 -3.78
C ASN A 188 -14.43 3.70 -2.46
N GLN A 189 -15.67 4.14 -2.20
CA GLN A 189 -16.41 3.77 -1.00
C GLN A 189 -16.54 2.25 -0.79
N ALA A 190 -16.68 1.46 -1.85
CA ALA A 190 -16.79 0.01 -1.72
C ALA A 190 -15.51 -0.64 -1.16
N LEU A 191 -14.34 -0.07 -1.45
CA LEU A 191 -13.10 -0.51 -0.82
C LEU A 191 -13.08 -0.14 0.67
N TYR A 192 -13.47 1.09 1.01
CA TYR A 192 -13.50 1.56 2.40
C TYR A 192 -14.49 0.76 3.26
N ASP A 193 -15.66 0.45 2.71
CA ASP A 193 -16.65 -0.42 3.37
C ASP A 193 -16.12 -1.85 3.55
N PHE A 194 -15.43 -2.38 2.54
CA PHE A 194 -14.85 -3.74 2.58
C PHE A 194 -13.78 -3.91 3.65
N VAL A 195 -12.93 -2.89 3.87
CA VAL A 195 -11.84 -2.98 4.85
C VAL A 195 -12.26 -2.59 6.26
N ASN A 196 -13.40 -1.90 6.42
CA ASN A 196 -13.89 -1.45 7.71
C ASN A 196 -14.26 -2.64 8.61
N ASP A 197 -13.60 -2.74 9.76
CA ASP A 197 -13.82 -3.77 10.79
C ASP A 197 -13.74 -5.21 10.25
N ASN A 198 -12.93 -5.41 9.21
CA ASN A 198 -12.78 -6.70 8.54
C ASN A 198 -11.48 -7.42 8.97
N PRO A 199 -11.54 -8.50 9.77
CA PRO A 199 -10.35 -9.20 10.24
C PRO A 199 -9.57 -9.88 9.12
N PHE A 200 -10.12 -9.94 7.90
CA PHE A 200 -9.38 -10.39 6.72
C PHE A 200 -8.26 -9.42 6.30
N ILE A 201 -8.24 -8.20 6.84
CA ILE A 201 -7.30 -7.13 6.49
C ILE A 201 -6.39 -6.81 7.67
N GLU A 202 -5.08 -6.80 7.43
CA GLU A 202 -4.08 -6.33 8.40
C GLU A 202 -3.17 -5.30 7.74
N MET A 203 -3.04 -4.14 8.39
CA MET A 203 -2.25 -3.01 7.92
C MET A 203 -1.03 -2.82 8.83
N TYR A 204 0.17 -2.77 8.25
CA TYR A 204 1.43 -2.71 8.99
C TYR A 204 2.30 -1.53 8.55
N GLY A 205 3.27 -1.16 9.39
CA GLY A 205 4.30 -0.19 9.05
C GLY A 205 5.04 -0.56 7.75
N ILE A 206 5.45 0.45 6.99
CA ILE A 206 6.05 0.21 5.66
C ILE A 206 7.41 -0.47 5.76
N ASP A 207 8.13 -0.28 6.85
CA ASP A 207 9.38 -0.97 7.22
C ASP A 207 9.20 -2.48 7.48
N TYR A 208 7.96 -2.95 7.64
CA TYR A 208 7.61 -4.36 7.68
C TYR A 208 7.13 -4.85 6.30
N VAL A 209 6.14 -4.18 5.72
CA VAL A 209 5.48 -4.62 4.48
C VAL A 209 6.47 -4.64 3.32
N ASN A 210 7.31 -3.61 3.21
CA ASN A 210 8.29 -3.48 2.14
C ASN A 210 9.66 -4.08 2.50
N ASN A 211 9.77 -4.80 3.61
CA ASN A 211 11.03 -5.42 3.98
C ASN A 211 11.32 -6.62 3.08
N THR A 212 12.43 -6.60 2.34
CA THR A 212 12.82 -7.70 1.44
C THR A 212 12.92 -9.04 2.16
N SER A 213 13.31 -9.04 3.44
CA SER A 213 13.37 -10.26 4.27
C SER A 213 12.00 -10.84 4.58
N ILE A 214 10.94 -10.02 4.57
CA ILE A 214 9.55 -10.44 4.74
C ILE A 214 8.96 -10.84 3.39
N ILE A 215 9.18 -10.02 2.35
CA ILE A 215 8.70 -10.23 0.98
C ILE A 215 9.16 -11.58 0.43
N LYS A 216 10.46 -11.92 0.55
CA LYS A 216 11.03 -13.17 0.00
C LYS A 216 10.48 -14.45 0.63
N GLN A 217 9.78 -14.34 1.75
CA GLN A 217 9.15 -15.48 2.42
C GLN A 217 7.75 -15.76 1.88
N GLN A 218 7.17 -14.84 1.11
CA GLN A 218 5.86 -15.03 0.48
C GLN A 218 5.97 -16.05 -0.66
N PRO A 219 5.04 -17.01 -0.77
CA PRO A 219 5.06 -18.03 -1.81
C PRO A 219 4.80 -17.40 -3.18
N SER A 220 5.66 -17.71 -4.15
CA SER A 220 5.58 -17.25 -5.54
C SER A 220 5.25 -15.76 -5.62
N MET A 221 6.06 -14.98 -4.91
CA MET A 221 5.86 -13.55 -4.76
C MET A 221 5.94 -12.86 -6.12
N THR A 222 4.81 -12.35 -6.60
CA THR A 222 4.71 -11.72 -7.92
C THR A 222 4.56 -10.21 -7.75
N ALA A 223 5.65 -9.48 -8.02
CA ALA A 223 5.71 -8.03 -7.92
C ALA A 223 5.41 -7.36 -9.27
N ILE A 224 4.29 -6.62 -9.36
CA ILE A 224 3.81 -6.04 -10.62
C ILE A 224 3.84 -4.52 -10.50
N ASN A 225 4.76 -3.89 -11.23
CA ASN A 225 5.02 -2.46 -11.15
C ASN A 225 5.09 -1.84 -12.55
N SER A 226 4.74 -0.55 -12.63
CA SER A 226 4.82 0.23 -13.86
C SER A 226 6.15 0.99 -13.95
N ALA A 227 6.55 1.34 -15.16
CA ALA A 227 7.68 2.22 -15.44
C ALA A 227 7.25 3.35 -16.38
N ILE A 228 8.02 4.43 -16.39
CA ILE A 228 7.86 5.53 -17.36
C ILE A 228 8.68 5.19 -18.61
N GLU A 229 9.94 4.80 -18.43
CA GLU A 229 10.87 4.48 -19.51
C GLU A 229 11.74 3.26 -19.15
N VAL A 230 12.10 2.48 -20.16
CA VAL A 230 13.04 1.36 -20.05
C VAL A 230 14.02 1.47 -21.23
N ASP A 231 15.32 1.44 -20.94
CA ASP A 231 16.33 1.48 -22.00
C ASP A 231 16.72 0.09 -22.53
N LEU A 232 17.53 0.06 -23.59
CA LEU A 232 17.96 -1.19 -24.24
C LEU A 232 18.84 -2.09 -23.35
N THR A 233 19.39 -1.55 -22.26
CA THR A 233 20.20 -2.30 -21.30
C THR A 233 19.37 -2.85 -20.14
N GLY A 234 18.09 -2.51 -20.08
CA GLY A 234 17.17 -2.93 -19.03
C GLY A 234 17.14 -2.00 -17.82
N GLN A 235 17.71 -0.80 -17.89
CA GLN A 235 17.53 0.20 -16.84
C GLN A 235 16.10 0.73 -16.86
N VAL A 236 15.49 0.82 -15.68
CA VAL A 236 14.09 1.21 -15.50
C VAL A 236 14.03 2.57 -14.81
N CYS A 237 13.35 3.53 -15.44
CA CYS A 237 13.01 4.82 -14.85
C CYS A 237 11.51 4.86 -14.55
N ALA A 238 11.14 5.11 -13.30
CA ALA A 238 9.74 5.12 -12.86
C ALA A 238 9.33 6.39 -12.09
N ASP A 239 10.29 7.25 -11.73
CA ASP A 239 10.08 8.38 -10.82
C ASP A 239 10.21 9.75 -11.50
N SER A 240 10.79 9.81 -12.70
CA SER A 240 11.17 11.07 -13.36
C SER A 240 11.03 11.01 -14.87
N ILE A 241 10.92 12.18 -15.49
CA ILE A 241 10.98 12.36 -16.95
C ILE A 241 12.09 13.37 -17.23
N GLY A 242 13.24 12.88 -17.71
CA GLY A 242 14.47 13.67 -17.72
C GLY A 242 14.81 14.16 -16.32
N THR A 243 15.01 15.47 -16.15
CA THR A 243 15.33 16.07 -14.84
C THR A 243 14.10 16.41 -13.99
N ARG A 244 12.88 16.16 -14.50
CA ARG A 244 11.65 16.53 -13.83
C ARG A 244 11.08 15.36 -13.04
N PHE A 245 11.09 15.50 -11.71
CA PHE A 245 10.42 14.54 -10.82
C PHE A 245 8.92 14.41 -11.15
N PHE A 246 8.49 13.18 -11.43
CA PHE A 246 7.12 12.79 -11.70
C PHE A 246 6.48 12.08 -10.51
N SER A 247 7.25 11.35 -9.71
CA SER A 247 6.86 10.67 -8.47
C SER A 247 8.12 10.40 -7.63
N GLY A 248 8.16 9.28 -6.91
CA GLY A 248 9.37 8.67 -6.35
C GLY A 248 9.39 7.19 -6.73
N PHE A 249 10.52 6.50 -6.54
CA PHE A 249 10.62 5.06 -6.81
C PHE A 249 9.88 4.19 -5.77
N GLY A 250 9.50 4.77 -4.62
CA GLY A 250 8.65 4.13 -3.61
C GLY A 250 9.21 2.78 -3.16
N GLY A 251 8.34 1.78 -3.05
CA GLY A 251 8.72 0.40 -2.77
C GLY A 251 8.92 -0.49 -3.99
N GLN A 252 8.94 0.04 -5.21
CA GLN A 252 9.10 -0.79 -6.41
C GLN A 252 10.36 -1.64 -6.34
N VAL A 253 11.48 -1.03 -5.95
CA VAL A 253 12.77 -1.73 -5.81
C VAL A 253 12.71 -2.78 -4.70
N ASP A 254 12.02 -2.48 -3.60
CA ASP A 254 11.87 -3.38 -2.46
C ASP A 254 11.17 -4.68 -2.88
N PHE A 255 10.06 -4.56 -3.61
CA PHE A 255 9.28 -5.70 -4.07
C PHE A 255 9.96 -6.46 -5.21
N ILE A 256 10.57 -5.78 -6.17
CA ILE A 256 11.33 -6.46 -7.23
C ILE A 256 12.48 -7.27 -6.60
N ARG A 257 13.20 -6.67 -5.64
CA ARG A 257 14.31 -7.35 -4.96
C ARG A 257 13.82 -8.52 -4.11
N GLY A 258 12.78 -8.31 -3.31
CA GLY A 258 12.25 -9.36 -2.44
C GLY A 258 11.63 -10.52 -3.21
N ALA A 259 10.97 -10.26 -4.34
CA ALA A 259 10.47 -11.30 -5.25
C ALA A 259 11.65 -12.11 -5.84
N ALA A 260 12.67 -11.44 -6.36
CA ALA A 260 13.84 -12.09 -6.95
C ALA A 260 14.72 -12.86 -5.95
N GLU A 261 14.68 -12.49 -4.66
CA GLU A 261 15.33 -13.25 -3.57
C GLU A 261 14.50 -14.44 -3.07
N GLY A 262 13.23 -14.52 -3.47
CA GLY A 262 12.36 -15.67 -3.21
C GLY A 262 12.88 -16.94 -3.89
N ILE A 263 12.49 -18.10 -3.36
CA ILE A 263 12.93 -19.39 -3.91
C ILE A 263 11.95 -19.97 -4.95
N ASP A 264 10.75 -19.39 -5.04
CA ASP A 264 9.61 -19.92 -5.79
C ASP A 264 8.85 -18.83 -6.57
N GLY A 265 9.42 -17.61 -6.66
CA GLY A 265 8.85 -16.43 -7.33
C GLY A 265 9.74 -15.90 -8.45
#